data_AF-J6JBF4-F1
#
_entry.id   AF-J6JBF4-F1
#
_cell.length_a   1.000
_cell.length_b   1.000
_cell.length_c   1.000
_cell.angle_alpha   90.00
_cell.angle_beta   90.00
_cell.angle_gamma   90.00
#
_symmetry.space_group_name_H-M   'P 1'
#
loop_
_entity.id
_entity.type
_entity.pdbx_description
1 polymer ?
#
loop_
_entity_poly.entity_id
_entity_poly.type
_entity_poly.pdbx_seq_one_letter_code
_entity_poly.pdbx_strand_id
1 'polypeptide(L)'
;MLATLMVTWGAAVALPGDALGPAGYRVLTELAPEPVWALVSIAIGVMRMAGLVINGRWRRSPLLRAGGAAWGLGWWLGLAWLLWLGSEPGALPALASYPVCALFEAVSVWRGAADSHRSGALGRWMSGQ
;
A
#
# COMPACT_ATOMS: atom_id res chain seq x y z
N MET A 1 -8.67 -2.06 6.86
CA MET A 1 -9.05 -2.68 5.57
C MET A 1 -7.87 -2.72 4.61
N LEU A 2 -7.41 -1.61 4.02
CA LEU A 2 -6.32 -1.66 3.02
C LEU A 2 -4.97 -2.12 3.56
N ALA A 3 -4.58 -1.70 4.78
CA ALA A 3 -3.36 -2.21 5.42
C ALA A 3 -3.42 -3.73 5.63
N THR A 4 -4.60 -4.25 6.00
CA THR A 4 -4.86 -5.69 6.13
C THR A 4 -4.79 -6.38 4.77
N LEU A 5 -5.34 -5.76 3.72
CA LEU A 5 -5.27 -6.27 2.34
C LEU A 5 -3.82 -6.43 1.85
N MET A 6 -2.94 -5.49 2.20
CA MET A 6 -1.51 -5.63 1.88
C MET A 6 -0.87 -6.81 2.60
N VAL A 7 -1.16 -7.00 3.89
CA VAL A 7 -0.66 -8.16 4.64
C VAL A 7 -1.20 -9.46 4.06
N THR A 8 -2.49 -9.54 3.74
CA THR A 8 -3.08 -10.75 3.15
C THR A 8 -2.57 -11.01 1.73
N TRP A 9 -2.33 -9.97 0.93
CA TRP A 9 -1.72 -10.10 -0.39
C TRP A 9 -0.31 -10.66 -0.27
N GLY A 10 0.54 -10.07 0.59
CA GLY A 10 1.90 -10.56 0.78
C GLY A 10 1.95 -11.95 1.40
N ALA A 11 1.04 -12.28 2.32
CA ALA A 11 0.90 -13.63 2.85
C ALA A 11 0.47 -14.63 1.76
N ALA A 12 -0.43 -14.25 0.85
CA ALA A 12 -0.84 -15.10 -0.27
C ALA A 12 0.32 -15.36 -1.24
N VAL A 13 1.17 -14.36 -1.51
CA VAL A 13 2.40 -14.52 -2.33
C VAL A 13 3.49 -15.31 -1.58
N ALA A 14 3.52 -15.25 -0.25
CA ALA A 14 4.49 -16.01 0.55
C ALA A 14 4.15 -17.51 0.69
N LEU A 15 2.90 -17.90 0.43
CA LEU A 15 2.50 -19.31 0.49
C LEU A 15 3.23 -20.09 -0.62
N PRO A 16 3.66 -21.33 -0.35
CA PRO A 16 4.28 -22.16 -1.37
C PRO A 16 3.31 -22.39 -2.53
N GLY A 17 3.68 -21.89 -3.70
CA GLY A 17 2.88 -21.88 -4.91
C GLY A 17 3.47 -20.87 -5.91
N ASP A 18 3.12 -21.01 -7.19
CA ASP A 18 3.57 -20.11 -8.25
C ASP A 18 2.57 -18.94 -8.38
N ALA A 19 2.49 -18.13 -7.32
CA ALA A 19 1.43 -17.12 -7.16
C ALA A 19 1.56 -15.97 -8.17
N LEU A 20 2.80 -15.61 -8.53
CA LEU A 20 3.14 -14.64 -9.58
C LEU A 20 3.63 -15.36 -10.86
N GLY A 21 3.43 -16.66 -10.97
CA GLY A 21 3.66 -17.46 -12.18
C GLY A 21 2.81 -17.14 -13.40
N PRO A 22 1.52 -16.75 -13.26
CA PRO A 22 0.69 -16.40 -14.40
C PRO A 22 1.31 -15.27 -15.23
N ALA A 23 1.15 -15.33 -16.57
CA ALA A 23 1.82 -14.45 -17.52
C ALA A 23 1.68 -12.94 -17.23
N GLY A 24 0.58 -12.53 -16.60
CA GLY A 24 0.36 -11.12 -16.21
C GLY A 24 1.32 -10.57 -15.16
N TYR A 25 2.08 -11.41 -14.45
CA TYR A 25 3.04 -10.99 -13.42
C TYR A 25 4.51 -11.16 -13.82
N ARG A 26 4.80 -11.49 -15.09
CA ARG A 26 6.16 -11.76 -15.58
C ARG A 26 7.16 -10.65 -15.26
N VAL A 27 6.76 -9.39 -15.43
CA VAL A 27 7.65 -8.24 -15.15
C VAL A 27 8.02 -8.16 -13.66
N LEU A 28 7.13 -8.58 -12.75
CA LEU A 28 7.45 -8.63 -11.32
C LEU A 28 8.50 -9.70 -11.03
N THR A 29 8.36 -10.88 -11.62
CA THR A 29 9.27 -12.01 -11.37
C THR A 29 10.63 -11.82 -12.03
N GLU A 30 10.70 -11.06 -13.13
CA GLU A 30 11.96 -10.60 -13.74
C GLU A 30 12.69 -9.58 -12.86
N LEU A 31 11.95 -8.71 -12.16
CA LEU A 31 12.54 -7.63 -11.36
C LEU A 31 13.00 -8.11 -9.97
N ALA A 32 12.25 -9.00 -9.31
CA ALA A 32 12.64 -9.59 -8.05
C ALA A 32 11.92 -10.92 -7.78
N PRO A 33 12.52 -11.83 -6.98
CA PRO A 33 11.87 -13.07 -6.54
C PRO A 33 10.57 -12.80 -5.75
N GLU A 34 9.58 -13.70 -5.85
CA GLU A 34 8.29 -13.58 -5.14
C GLU A 34 8.42 -13.29 -3.62
N PRO A 35 9.35 -13.92 -2.87
CA PRO A 35 9.49 -13.63 -1.44
C PRO A 35 9.83 -12.18 -1.12
N VAL A 36 10.49 -11.46 -2.04
CA VAL A 36 10.81 -10.04 -1.88
C VAL A 36 9.52 -9.22 -1.95
N TRP A 37 8.67 -9.49 -2.94
CA TRP A 37 7.39 -8.80 -3.09
C TRP A 37 6.45 -9.07 -1.92
N ALA A 38 6.40 -10.33 -1.46
CA ALA A 38 5.66 -10.71 -0.26
C ALA A 38 6.14 -9.92 0.97
N LEU A 39 7.45 -9.88 1.21
CA LEU A 39 8.04 -9.18 2.34
C LEU A 39 7.76 -7.67 2.30
N VAL A 40 7.93 -7.03 1.14
CA VAL A 40 7.66 -5.59 0.97
C VAL A 40 6.20 -5.28 1.27
N SER A 41 5.27 -6.07 0.73
CA SER A 41 3.84 -5.86 0.95
C SER A 41 3.46 -6.02 2.43
N ILE A 42 3.96 -7.07 3.08
CA ILE A 42 3.75 -7.32 4.52
C ILE A 42 4.35 -6.20 5.35
N ALA A 43 5.59 -5.78 5.06
CA ALA A 43 6.28 -4.74 5.81
C ALA A 43 5.51 -3.40 5.78
N ILE A 44 5.07 -2.98 4.59
CA ILE A 44 4.25 -1.77 4.45
C ILE A 44 2.91 -1.94 5.19
N GLY A 45 2.24 -3.09 5.03
CA GLY A 45 0.98 -3.39 5.72
C GLY A 45 1.10 -3.32 7.25
N VAL A 46 2.14 -3.94 7.82
CA VAL A 46 2.45 -3.94 9.26
C VAL A 46 2.80 -2.54 9.75
N MET A 47 3.66 -1.80 9.06
CA MET A 47 4.00 -0.42 9.39
C MET A 47 2.72 0.44 9.49
N ARG A 48 1.79 0.27 8.55
CA ARG A 48 0.51 1.00 8.53
C ARG A 48 -0.41 0.60 9.66
N MET A 49 -0.52 -0.69 9.96
CA MET A 49 -1.29 -1.17 11.12
C MET A 49 -0.72 -0.61 12.42
N ALA A 50 0.60 -0.61 12.58
CA ALA A 50 1.28 0.00 13.73
C ALA A 50 0.93 1.50 13.82
N GLY A 51 0.98 2.24 12.70
CA GLY A 51 0.58 3.63 12.66
C GLY A 51 -0.87 3.87 13.09
N LEU A 52 -1.80 3.00 12.69
CA LEU A 52 -3.21 3.07 13.11
C LEU A 52 -3.39 2.76 14.60
N VAL A 53 -2.68 1.74 15.13
CA VAL A 53 -2.71 1.37 16.54
C VAL A 53 -2.17 2.51 17.41
N ILE A 54 -1.03 3.10 17.02
CA ILE A 54 -0.44 4.26 17.69
C ILE A 54 -1.42 5.44 17.69
N ASN A 55 -1.99 5.75 16.51
CA ASN A 55 -2.94 6.85 16.36
C ASN A 55 -4.26 6.64 17.13
N GLY A 56 -4.69 5.39 17.32
CA GLY A 56 -5.95 5.05 17.99
C GLY A 56 -5.86 4.97 19.52
N ARG A 57 -4.70 4.56 20.07
CA ARG A 57 -4.53 4.31 21.51
C ARG A 57 -3.71 5.36 22.26
N TRP A 58 -2.83 6.11 21.59
CA TRP A 58 -1.98 7.11 22.24
C TRP A 58 -2.31 8.53 21.80
N ARG A 59 -1.62 9.03 20.77
CA ARG A 59 -1.77 10.41 20.28
C ARG A 59 -2.29 10.38 18.85
N ARG A 60 -3.40 11.06 18.61
CA ARG A 60 -3.93 11.25 17.25
C ARG A 60 -2.88 12.01 16.42
N SER A 61 -2.31 11.33 15.44
CA SER A 61 -1.37 11.86 14.45
C SER A 61 -1.96 11.67 13.04
N PRO A 62 -2.69 12.67 12.52
CA PRO A 62 -3.20 12.65 11.16
C PRO A 62 -2.10 12.48 10.10
N LEU A 63 -0.91 13.04 10.35
CA LEU A 63 0.26 12.91 9.48
C LEU A 63 0.79 11.48 9.40
N LEU A 64 0.86 10.77 10.52
CA LEU A 64 1.29 9.37 10.53
C LEU A 64 0.35 8.50 9.70
N ARG A 65 -0.96 8.76 9.79
CA ARG A 65 -1.96 8.07 8.96
C ARG A 65 -1.80 8.40 7.47
N ALA A 66 -1.63 9.68 7.14
CA ALA A 66 -1.46 10.13 5.76
C ALA A 66 -0.18 9.54 5.14
N GLY A 67 0.95 9.57 5.86
CA GLY A 67 2.21 8.97 5.42
C GLY A 67 2.10 7.46 5.20
N GLY A 68 1.46 6.75 6.13
CA GLY A 68 1.20 5.31 5.96
C GLY A 68 0.35 5.01 4.72
N ALA A 69 -0.71 5.80 4.48
CA ALA A 69 -1.53 5.66 3.27
C ALA A 69 -0.75 6.00 1.98
N ALA A 70 0.19 6.95 2.02
CA ALA A 70 1.01 7.30 0.86
C ALA A 70 1.95 6.15 0.42
N TRP A 71 2.53 5.43 1.38
CA TRP A 71 3.29 4.20 1.07
C TRP A 71 2.41 3.12 0.44
N GLY A 72 1.18 2.94 0.95
CA GLY A 72 0.21 2.04 0.34
C GLY A 72 -0.18 2.45 -1.08
N LEU A 73 -0.38 3.76 -1.31
CA LEU A 73 -0.67 4.31 -2.64
C LEU A 73 0.44 3.98 -3.63
N GLY A 74 1.70 4.28 -3.26
CA GLY A 74 2.86 3.98 -4.11
C GLY A 74 2.97 2.49 -4.43
N TRP A 75 2.74 1.62 -3.44
CA TRP A 75 2.72 0.18 -3.63
C TRP A 75 1.67 -0.28 -4.66
N TRP A 76 0.41 0.11 -4.49
CA TRP A 76 -0.66 -0.32 -5.41
C TRP A 76 -0.52 0.26 -6.81
N LEU A 77 -0.04 1.51 -6.94
CA LEU A 77 0.27 2.11 -8.24
C LEU A 77 1.46 1.40 -8.91
N GLY A 78 2.49 1.06 -8.14
CA GLY A 78 3.64 0.31 -8.64
C GLY A 78 3.23 -1.06 -9.18
N LEU A 79 2.43 -1.81 -8.42
CA LEU A 79 1.87 -3.09 -8.89
C LEU A 79 1.02 -2.92 -10.15
N ALA A 80 0.08 -1.96 -10.15
CA ALA A 80 -0.76 -1.70 -11.32
C ALA A 80 0.07 -1.38 -12.57
N TRP A 81 1.12 -0.56 -12.41
CA TRP A 81 2.03 -0.19 -13.49
C TRP A 81 2.82 -1.40 -14.02
N LEU A 82 3.40 -2.21 -13.14
CA LEU A 82 4.19 -3.38 -13.56
C LEU A 82 3.32 -4.45 -14.23
N LEU A 83 2.08 -4.65 -13.75
CA LEU A 83 1.12 -5.53 -14.42
C LEU A 83 0.71 -5.00 -15.79
N TRP A 84 0.54 -3.68 -15.93
CA TRP A 84 0.25 -3.06 -17.21
C TRP A 84 1.40 -3.25 -18.21
N LEU A 85 2.65 -3.12 -17.77
CA LEU A 85 3.81 -3.37 -18.63
C LEU A 85 3.94 -4.84 -19.06
N GLY A 86 3.52 -5.78 -18.21
CA GLY A 86 3.58 -7.22 -18.47
C GLY A 86 2.31 -7.82 -19.03
N SER A 87 1.29 -7.02 -19.37
CA SER A 87 -0.05 -7.56 -19.62
C SER A 87 -0.14 -8.33 -20.94
N GLU A 88 -0.50 -9.61 -20.85
CA GLU A 88 -1.00 -10.43 -21.96
C GLU A 88 -2.54 -10.36 -22.02
N PRO A 89 -3.17 -10.63 -23.18
CA PRO A 89 -4.63 -10.68 -23.32
C PRO A 89 -5.24 -11.72 -22.34
N GLY A 90 -5.87 -11.25 -21.25
CA GLY A 90 -6.48 -12.12 -20.22
C GLY A 90 -6.22 -11.70 -18.77
N ALA A 91 -5.28 -10.79 -18.51
CA ALA A 91 -4.94 -10.33 -17.15
C ALA A 91 -5.92 -9.28 -16.54
N LEU A 92 -7.09 -9.09 -17.14
CA LEU A 92 -8.04 -8.01 -16.83
C LEU A 92 -8.46 -7.89 -15.35
N PRO A 93 -8.70 -8.98 -14.58
CA PRO A 93 -9.16 -8.86 -13.19
C PRO A 93 -8.10 -8.26 -12.25
N ALA A 94 -6.82 -8.62 -12.42
CA ALA A 94 -5.73 -8.11 -11.60
C ALA A 94 -5.41 -6.65 -11.96
N LEU A 95 -5.47 -6.32 -13.25
CA LEU A 95 -5.31 -4.97 -13.79
C LEU A 95 -6.35 -3.97 -13.26
N ALA A 96 -7.59 -4.40 -13.02
CA ALA A 96 -8.63 -3.54 -12.47
C ALA A 96 -8.52 -3.36 -10.95
N SER A 97 -8.05 -4.37 -10.22
CA SER A 97 -8.09 -4.41 -8.76
C SER A 97 -7.08 -3.47 -8.09
N TYR A 98 -5.85 -3.39 -8.61
CA TYR A 98 -4.79 -2.56 -8.01
C TYR A 98 -5.03 -1.04 -8.14
N PRO A 99 -5.50 -0.51 -9.29
CA PRO A 99 -5.89 0.91 -9.39
C PRO A 99 -7.03 1.28 -8.43
N VAL A 100 -8.00 0.39 -8.21
CA VAL A 100 -9.08 0.63 -7.23
C VAL A 100 -8.51 0.73 -5.82
N CYS A 101 -7.58 -0.16 -5.45
CA CYS A 101 -6.90 -0.07 -4.16
C CYS A 101 -6.11 1.24 -4.03
N ALA A 102 -5.41 1.66 -5.09
CA ALA A 102 -4.70 2.93 -5.14
C ALA A 102 -5.65 4.12 -4.97
N LEU A 103 -6.84 4.11 -5.59
CA LEU A 103 -7.83 5.17 -5.41
C LEU A 103 -8.27 5.31 -3.95
N PHE A 104 -8.55 4.19 -3.27
CA PHE A 104 -8.91 4.23 -1.85
C PHE A 104 -7.75 4.71 -0.96
N GLU A 105 -6.51 4.40 -1.31
CA GLU A 105 -5.34 4.98 -0.63
C GLU A 105 -5.24 6.49 -0.87
N ALA A 106 -5.44 6.97 -2.09
CA ALA A 106 -5.42 8.39 -2.41
C ALA A 106 -6.47 9.17 -1.59
N VAL A 107 -7.69 8.63 -1.47
CA VAL A 107 -8.72 9.22 -0.60
C VAL A 107 -8.28 9.22 0.87
N SER A 108 -7.61 8.16 1.33
CA SER A 108 -7.12 8.06 2.71
C SER A 108 -5.99 9.06 2.99
N VAL A 109 -5.06 9.25 2.05
CA VAL A 109 -4.01 10.28 2.09
C VAL A 109 -4.64 11.66 2.16
N TRP A 110 -5.57 11.96 1.24
CA TRP A 110 -6.23 13.27 1.17
C TRP A 110 -6.95 13.62 2.47
N ARG A 111 -7.72 12.67 3.02
CA ARG A 111 -8.42 12.86 4.31
C ARG A 111 -7.43 13.06 5.46
N GLY A 112 -6.37 12.26 5.52
CA GLY A 112 -5.33 12.40 6.55
C GLY A 112 -4.61 13.76 6.49
N ALA A 113 -4.31 14.24 5.28
CA ALA A 113 -3.70 15.54 5.06
C ALA A 113 -4.65 16.70 5.42
N ALA A 114 -5.92 16.60 5.00
CA ALA A 114 -6.94 17.59 5.34
C ALA A 114 -7.18 17.69 6.86
N ASP A 115 -7.24 16.55 7.55
CA ASP A 115 -7.33 16.49 9.01
C ASP A 115 -6.10 17.12 9.69
N SER A 116 -4.91 16.89 9.13
CA SER A 116 -3.66 17.50 9.63
C SER A 116 -3.67 19.02 9.50
N HIS A 117 -4.14 19.53 8.36
CA HIS A 117 -4.24 20.96 8.10
C HIS A 117 -5.25 21.63 9.04
N ARG A 118 -6.46 21.06 9.19
CA ARG A 118 -7.50 21.59 10.08
C ARG A 118 -7.11 21.57 11.56
N SER A 119 -6.33 20.58 11.98
CA SER A 119 -5.89 20.45 13.37
C SER A 119 -4.63 21.25 13.71
N GLY A 120 -4.04 21.97 12.75
CA GLY A 120 -2.75 22.66 12.91
C GLY A 120 -1.58 21.73 13.23
N ALA A 121 -1.73 20.42 13.00
CA ALA A 121 -0.73 19.41 13.35
C ALA A 121 0.55 19.58 12.53
N LEU A 122 0.43 19.94 11.25
CA LEU A 122 1.54 20.32 10.39
C LEU A 122 2.33 21.52 10.93
N GLY A 123 1.62 22.56 11.37
CA GLY A 123 2.24 23.76 11.93
C GLY A 123 3.03 23.46 13.20
N ARG A 124 2.45 22.70 14.14
CA ARG A 124 3.13 22.30 15.39
C ARG A 124 4.37 21.43 15.15
N TRP A 125 4.30 20.50 14.19
CA TRP A 125 5.42 19.64 13.84
C TRP A 125 6.59 20.44 13.24
N MET A 126 6.30 21.39 12.35
CA MET A 126 7.33 22.27 11.79
C MET A 126 7.92 23.24 12.81
N SER A 127 7.17 23.61 13.85
CA SER A 127 7.65 24.51 14.92
C SER A 127 8.36 23.80 16.08
N GLY A 128 8.48 22.47 16.06
CA GLY A 128 9.15 21.70 17.12
C GLY A 128 8.45 21.72 18.49
N GLN A 129 7.14 21.99 18.53
CA GLN A 129 6.33 22.05 19.76
C GLN A 129 5.49 20.79 20.00
#